data_AF-R9KM52-F1
#
_entry.id   AF-R9KM52-F1
#
_cell.length_a   1.000
_cell.length_b   1.000
_cell.length_c   1.000
_cell.angle_alpha   90.00
_cell.angle_beta   90.00
_cell.angle_gamma   90.00
#
_symmetry.space_group_name_H-M   'P 1'
#
loop_
_entity.id
_entity.type
_entity.pdbx_description
1 polymer ?
#
loop_
_entity_poly.entity_id
_entity_poly.type
_entity_poly.pdbx_seq_one_letter_code
_entity_poly.pdbx_strand_id
1 'polypeptide(L)' 'MIKVVDYTDTPLHMKEILVVNVNHCSDADISELFRISKVFGITVIDYDGSTVLLECTQTENKNDDLIILLARSAGRKP' A
#
# COMPACT_ATOMS: atom_id res chain seq x y z
N MET A 1 -10.46 23.95 26.66
CA MET A 1 -9.66 24.83 25.76
C MET A 1 -9.15 23.97 24.62
N ILE A 2 -9.46 24.34 23.37
CA ILE A 2 -8.89 23.71 22.17
C ILE A 2 -7.81 24.68 21.66
N LYS A 3 -6.61 24.19 21.36
CA LYS A 3 -5.50 25.00 20.85
C LYS A 3 -5.16 24.55 19.43
N VAL A 4 -5.17 25.48 18.50
CA VAL A 4 -4.66 25.27 17.14
C VAL A 4 -3.16 25.48 17.18
N VAL A 5 -2.41 24.51 16.66
CA VAL A 5 -0.94 24.54 16.61
C VAL A 5 -0.53 24.40 15.16
N ASP A 6 0.35 25.29 14.69
CA ASP A 6 0.90 25.28 13.34
C ASP A 6 2.15 24.39 13.30
N TYR A 7 2.20 23.47 12.35
CA TYR A 7 3.32 22.56 12.13
C TYR A 7 3.92 22.67 10.72
N THR A 8 3.57 23.70 9.94
CA THR A 8 3.94 23.83 8.52
C THR A 8 5.44 23.70 8.27
N ASP A 9 6.28 24.32 9.11
CA ASP A 9 7.74 24.29 8.99
C ASP A 9 8.41 23.38 10.05
N THR A 10 7.63 22.56 10.76
CA THR A 10 8.17 21.62 11.74
C THR A 10 8.50 20.30 11.05
N PRO A 11 9.68 19.70 11.29
CA PRO A 11 9.98 18.36 10.79
C PRO A 11 8.96 17.35 11.33
N LEU A 12 8.01 16.95 10.49
CA LEU A 12 6.99 15.95 10.79
C LEU A 12 7.20 14.71 9.93
N HIS A 13 7.13 13.54 10.56
CA HIS A 13 7.01 12.28 9.84
C HIS A 13 5.54 12.02 9.54
N MET A 14 5.04 12.62 8.46
CA MET A 14 3.68 12.38 7.98
C MET A 14 3.55 10.91 7.57
N LYS A 15 2.60 10.20 8.18
CA LYS A 15 2.21 8.86 7.77
C LYS A 15 0.75 8.89 7.34
N GLU A 16 0.47 8.14 6.30
CA GLU A 16 -0.86 7.88 5.79
C GLU A 16 -1.14 6.38 5.88
N ILE A 17 -2.40 6.02 6.11
CA ILE A 17 -2.87 4.63 6.09
C ILE A 17 -3.54 4.39 4.74
N LEU A 18 -2.98 3.49 3.94
CA LEU A 18 -3.55 3.01 2.70
C LEU A 18 -3.90 1.53 2.83
N VAL A 19 -5.15 1.18 2.49
CA VAL A 19 -5.61 -0.21 2.41
C VAL A 19 -5.95 -0.52 0.94
N VAL A 20 -5.27 -1.51 0.36
CA VAL A 20 -5.44 -1.91 -1.05
C VAL A 20 -5.97 -3.33 -1.13
N ASN A 21 -7.08 -3.50 -1.83
CA ASN A 21 -7.63 -4.79 -2.19
C ASN A 21 -7.27 -5.12 -3.65
N VAL A 22 -6.50 -6.19 -3.87
CA VAL A 22 -6.13 -6.68 -5.19
C VAL A 22 -6.90 -7.98 -5.46
N ASN A 23 -7.81 -7.93 -6.44
CA ASN A 23 -8.69 -9.05 -6.79
C ASN A 23 -8.21 -9.80 -8.05
N HIS A 24 -8.74 -11.00 -8.26
CA HIS A 24 -8.52 -11.83 -9.46
C HIS A 24 -7.04 -12.20 -9.71
N CYS A 25 -6.29 -12.35 -8.63
CA CYS A 25 -4.89 -12.71 -8.63
C CYS A 25 -4.70 -14.18 -9.04
N SER A 26 -3.71 -14.42 -9.90
CA SER A 26 -3.12 -15.75 -10.11
C SER A 26 -2.12 -16.10 -9.00
N ASP A 27 -1.70 -17.36 -8.90
CA ASP A 27 -0.64 -17.77 -7.97
C ASP A 27 0.67 -16.97 -8.16
N ALA A 28 0.96 -16.57 -9.40
CA ALA A 28 2.10 -15.72 -9.72
C ALA A 28 1.89 -14.30 -9.17
N ASP A 29 0.70 -13.72 -9.36
CA ASP A 29 0.37 -12.40 -8.82
C ASP A 29 0.45 -12.40 -7.30
N ILE A 30 -0.08 -13.44 -6.64
CA ILE A 30 -0.02 -13.60 -5.19
C ILE A 30 1.44 -13.65 -4.73
N SER A 31 2.28 -14.49 -5.34
CA SER A 31 3.71 -14.56 -5.02
C SER A 31 4.40 -13.19 -5.16
N GLU A 32 4.10 -12.44 -6.21
CA GLU A 32 4.64 -11.09 -6.41
C GLU A 32 4.13 -10.09 -5.35
N LEU A 33 2.84 -10.12 -5.00
CA LEU A 33 2.29 -9.27 -3.93
C LEU A 33 2.95 -9.56 -2.58
N PHE A 34 3.22 -10.83 -2.25
CA PHE A 34 3.97 -11.20 -1.06
C PHE A 34 5.44 -10.71 -1.11
N ARG A 35 6.08 -10.69 -2.28
CA ARG A 35 7.44 -10.13 -2.45
C ARG A 35 7.44 -8.61 -2.30
N ILE A 36 6.52 -7.93 -2.96
CA ILE A 36 6.31 -6.48 -2.84
C ILE A 36 6.10 -6.12 -1.38
N SER A 37 5.28 -6.91 -0.65
CA SER A 37 5.01 -6.65 0.76
C SER A 37 6.27 -6.60 1.61
N LYS A 38 7.20 -7.53 1.39
CA LYS A 38 8.48 -7.61 2.10
C LYS A 38 9.43 -6.47 1.73
N VAL A 39 9.47 -6.09 0.45
CA VAL A 39 10.38 -5.04 -0.04
C VAL A 39 9.92 -3.66 0.40
N PHE A 40 8.61 -3.38 0.33
CA PHE A 40 8.04 -2.10 0.73
C PHE A 40 7.81 -1.98 2.24
N GLY A 41 7.92 -3.09 2.99
CA GLY A 41 7.63 -3.11 4.41
C GLY A 41 6.16 -2.81 4.70
N ILE A 42 5.27 -3.41 3.93
CA ILE A 42 3.81 -3.30 4.06
C ILE A 42 3.24 -4.65 4.51
N THR A 43 2.05 -4.63 5.11
CA THR A 43 1.46 -5.83 5.74
C THR A 43 0.44 -6.46 4.80
N VAL A 44 0.56 -7.77 4.55
CA VAL A 44 -0.56 -8.56 4.01
C VAL A 44 -1.48 -8.87 5.18
N ILE A 45 -2.69 -8.30 5.17
CA ILE A 45 -3.64 -8.43 6.28
C ILE A 45 -4.72 -9.48 6.03
N ASP A 46 -4.97 -9.85 4.76
CA ASP A 46 -5.90 -10.92 4.40
C ASP A 46 -5.55 -11.55 3.04
N TYR A 47 -5.93 -12.82 2.85
CA TYR A 47 -5.75 -13.58 1.61
C TYR A 47 -6.73 -14.76 1.52
N ASP A 48 -7.49 -14.85 0.42
CA ASP A 48 -8.54 -15.86 0.23
C ASP A 48 -8.32 -16.85 -0.94
N GLY A 49 -7.16 -16.80 -1.59
CA GLY A 49 -6.84 -17.63 -2.77
C GLY A 49 -6.92 -16.90 -4.10
N SER A 50 -7.67 -15.80 -4.18
CA SER A 50 -7.80 -14.99 -5.41
C SER A 50 -7.70 -13.50 -5.17
N THR A 51 -7.78 -13.10 -3.90
CA THR A 51 -7.76 -11.73 -3.45
C THR A 51 -6.75 -11.58 -2.32
N VAL A 52 -5.99 -10.48 -2.35
CA VAL A 52 -5.00 -10.12 -1.33
C VAL A 52 -5.32 -8.72 -0.83
N LEU A 53 -5.35 -8.56 0.50
CA LEU A 53 -5.54 -7.28 1.16
C LEU A 53 -4.22 -6.80 1.76
N LEU A 54 -3.80 -5.60 1.37
CA LEU A 54 -2.56 -4.96 1.79
C LEU A 54 -2.84 -3.73 2.65
N GLU A 55 -2.11 -3.58 3.74
CA GLU A 55 -2.08 -2.38 4.58
C GLU A 55 -0.70 -1.73 4.51
N CYS A 56 -0.68 -0.44 4.19
CA CYS A 56 0.53 0.37 4.10
C CYS A 56 0.42 1.59 5.02
N THR A 57 1.43 1.79 5.87
CA THR A 57 1.52 2.93 6.81
C THR A 57 2.77 3.77 6.53
N GLN A 58 2.91 4.26 5.30
CA GLN A 58 4.06 5.01 4.82
C GLN A 58 3.70 6.48 4.56
N THR A 59 4.64 7.27 4.06
CA THR A 59 4.39 8.65 3.58
C THR A 59 3.54 8.63 2.31
N GLU A 60 2.77 9.69 2.04
CA GLU A 60 1.96 9.86 0.81
C GLU A 60 2.71 9.47 -0.47
N ASN A 61 3.88 10.06 -0.72
CA ASN A 61 4.69 9.73 -1.91
C ASN A 61 5.03 8.24 -2.06
N LYS A 62 5.26 7.52 -0.95
CA LYS A 62 5.56 6.08 -0.99
C LYS A 62 4.30 5.26 -1.26
N ASN A 63 3.15 5.72 -0.77
CA ASN A 63 1.85 5.12 -1.07
C ASN A 63 1.51 5.30 -2.55
N ASP A 64 1.78 6.48 -3.12
CA ASP A 64 1.60 6.75 -4.55
C ASP A 64 2.48 5.83 -5.41
N ASP A 65 3.76 5.69 -5.05
CA ASP A 65 4.68 4.78 -5.73
C ASP A 65 4.19 3.33 -5.69
N LEU A 66 3.63 2.89 -4.55
CA LEU A 66 3.04 1.56 -4.38
C LEU A 66 1.82 1.38 -5.31
N ILE A 67 0.92 2.37 -5.39
CA ILE A 67 -0.25 2.30 -6.27
C ILE A 67 0.19 2.16 -7.73
N ILE A 68 1.18 2.94 -8.17
CA ILE A 68 1.71 2.86 -9.54
C ILE A 68 2.34 1.48 -9.80
N LEU A 69 3.09 0.95 -8.85
CA LEU A 69 3.68 -0.38 -8.95
C LEU A 69 2.60 -1.45 -9.08
N LEU A 70 1.60 -1.44 -8.19
CA LEU A 70 0.50 -2.41 -8.18
C LEU A 70 -0.33 -2.34 -9.46
N ALA A 71 -0.59 -1.15 -9.98
CA ALA A 71 -1.30 -0.98 -11.25
C ALA A 71 -0.54 -1.56 -12.45
N ARG A 72 0.80 -1.56 -12.41
CA ARG A 72 1.65 -2.16 -13.44
C ARG A 72 1.76 -3.67 -13.29
N SER A 73 1.93 -4.16 -12.06
CA SER A 73 2.08 -5.59 -11.79
C SER A 73 0.76 -6.35 -11.93
N ALA A 74 -0.35 -5.75 -11.53
CA ALA A 74 -1.71 -6.28 -11.74
C ALA A 74 -2.28 -5.91 -13.13
N GLY A 75 -1.47 -5.33 -14.02
CA GLY A 75 -1.92 -4.63 -15.22
C GLY A 75 -2.37 -5.54 -16.37
N ARG A 76 -3.62 -5.32 -16.81
CA ARG A 76 -4.25 -5.74 -18.08
C ARG A 76 -4.41 -7.26 -18.28
N LYS A 77 -5.50 -7.81 -17.74
CA LYS A 77 -6.23 -8.83 -18.52
C LYS A 77 -7.03 -8.11 -19.62
N PRO A 78 -6.96 -8.55 -20.89
CA PRO A 78 -7.82 -8.03 -21.96
C PRO A 78 -9.30 -8.26 -21.66
#